data_AF-A0A938GKC6-F1
#
_entry.id   AF-A0A938GKC6-F1
#
_cell.length_a   1.000
_cell.length_b   1.000
_cell.length_c   1.000
_cell.angle_alpha   90.00
_cell.angle_beta   90.00
_cell.angle_gamma   90.00
#
_symmetry.space_group_name_H-M   'P 1'
#
loop_
_entity.id
_entity.type
_entity.pdbx_description
1 polymer ?
#
loop_
_entity_poly.entity_id
_entity_poly.type
_entity_poly.pdbx_seq_one_letter_code
_entity_poly.pdbx_strand_id
1 'polypeptide(L)'
;MPITPPNPTPLTVGSTGQLAGTAYRVVSRVVLGVEEDGVTYSWNEFYLKGGSGEEALLSHELTEWGEQWKLFTELKPTPAWSVAQAQEKRIGDFVELDGKRLKIDYTGQSRVLSIEGEAPEGVEVGDVARYFNARSGRSMVVVSWTGQEIEFFRGMDINRGSLSIAFRWPTPSLSAGEQSSPTLPGSPPLQSWIIGIVTLAAAVAFGIIASGNRRSSWRSAPSAQMRAASAPVLRVGMQGMLEGLTWRIVRRDTVEVATERFARQRNEYRLITSEGRSALLIQAWEFEPSGWAFLEAIRPEPMTTATQAAGWPRRHRVKLDGEEVEIVSLQHRTLDASEGEAEPSWVQGGVHYGLVAKGASHLYLAEWDAAGLQLWRGRLIAAQFTNSWHQQP
;
A
#
# COMPACT_ATOMS: atom_id res chain seq x y z
N MET A 1 -14.47 -26.67 7.99
CA MET A 1 -14.90 -25.66 7.00
C MET A 1 -13.66 -24.84 6.64
N PRO A 2 -13.37 -24.58 5.36
CA PRO A 2 -12.29 -23.66 5.01
C PRO A 2 -12.62 -22.29 5.61
N ILE A 3 -11.63 -21.68 6.25
CA ILE A 3 -11.77 -20.37 6.88
C ILE A 3 -11.70 -19.34 5.75
N THR A 4 -12.80 -18.63 5.48
CA THR A 4 -12.81 -17.49 4.56
C THR A 4 -11.87 -16.42 5.11
N PRO A 5 -10.84 -15.99 4.37
CA PRO A 5 -9.97 -14.92 4.82
C PRO A 5 -10.78 -13.63 5.10
N PRO A 6 -10.47 -12.90 6.18
CA PRO A 6 -11.22 -11.69 6.55
C PRO A 6 -11.18 -10.67 5.42
N ASN A 7 -12.25 -9.89 5.27
CA ASN A 7 -12.29 -8.79 4.31
C ASN A 7 -11.55 -7.58 4.89
N PRO A 8 -10.43 -7.14 4.30
CA PRO A 8 -9.71 -5.97 4.79
C PRO A 8 -10.36 -4.66 4.34
N THR A 9 -11.44 -4.70 3.55
CA THR A 9 -12.05 -3.53 2.91
C THR A 9 -13.48 -3.28 3.39
N PRO A 10 -14.00 -2.05 3.27
CA PRO A 10 -15.42 -1.76 3.49
C PRO A 10 -16.37 -2.35 2.43
N LEU A 11 -15.84 -2.84 1.29
CA LEU A 11 -16.68 -3.43 0.24
C LEU A 11 -17.24 -4.76 0.67
N THR A 12 -18.55 -4.91 0.54
CA THR A 12 -19.26 -6.15 0.83
C THR A 12 -20.14 -6.52 -0.35
N VAL A 13 -20.49 -7.80 -0.46
CA VAL A 13 -21.48 -8.24 -1.44
C VAL A 13 -22.78 -7.46 -1.22
N GLY A 14 -23.33 -6.88 -2.29
CA GLY A 14 -24.48 -6.00 -2.26
C GLY A 14 -24.15 -4.50 -2.22
N SER A 15 -22.90 -4.13 -1.97
CA SER A 15 -22.44 -2.73 -2.04
C SER A 15 -22.72 -2.16 -3.43
N THR A 16 -23.22 -0.93 -3.51
CA THR A 16 -23.50 -0.23 -4.78
C THR A 16 -22.68 1.04 -4.87
N GLY A 17 -22.29 1.40 -6.10
CA GLY A 17 -21.52 2.60 -6.33
C GLY A 17 -21.46 2.99 -7.80
N GLN A 18 -20.92 4.16 -8.10
CA GLN A 18 -20.78 4.65 -9.47
C GLN A 18 -19.30 4.81 -9.84
N LEU A 19 -18.84 4.02 -10.82
CA LEU A 19 -17.48 4.08 -11.35
C LEU A 19 -17.51 4.47 -12.82
N ALA A 20 -16.77 5.51 -13.19
CA ALA A 20 -16.70 6.02 -14.57
C ALA A 20 -18.09 6.23 -15.21
N GLY A 21 -19.05 6.74 -14.44
CA GLY A 21 -20.44 6.97 -14.88
C GLY A 21 -21.34 5.74 -14.86
N THR A 22 -20.80 4.54 -14.69
CA THR A 22 -21.57 3.29 -14.64
C THR A 22 -21.94 2.95 -13.20
N ALA A 23 -23.22 2.69 -12.95
CA ALA A 23 -23.70 2.21 -11.65
C ALA A 23 -23.44 0.71 -11.54
N TYR A 24 -22.67 0.31 -10.54
CA TYR A 24 -22.30 -1.07 -10.26
C TYR A 24 -22.86 -1.54 -8.92
N ARG A 25 -23.13 -2.85 -8.84
CA ARG A 25 -23.34 -3.60 -7.61
C ARG A 25 -22.25 -4.65 -7.46
N VAL A 26 -21.66 -4.79 -6.27
CA VAL A 26 -20.80 -5.92 -5.92
C VAL A 26 -21.65 -7.18 -5.81
N VAL A 27 -21.45 -8.14 -6.70
CA VAL A 27 -22.19 -9.42 -6.71
C VAL A 27 -21.44 -10.54 -6.01
N SER A 28 -20.11 -10.44 -5.97
CA SER A 28 -19.28 -11.44 -5.31
C SER A 28 -17.94 -10.86 -4.85
N ARG A 29 -17.32 -11.54 -3.90
CA ARG A 29 -15.93 -11.36 -3.50
C ARG A 29 -15.23 -12.70 -3.57
N VAL A 30 -14.21 -12.77 -4.40
CA VAL A 30 -13.32 -13.92 -4.53
C VAL A 30 -12.01 -13.59 -3.83
N VAL A 31 -11.58 -14.44 -2.92
CA VAL A 31 -10.22 -14.35 -2.36
C VAL A 31 -9.36 -15.32 -3.12
N LEU A 32 -8.34 -14.80 -3.78
CA LEU A 32 -7.36 -15.61 -4.46
C LEU A 32 -6.05 -15.58 -3.68
N GLY A 33 -5.20 -16.57 -3.94
CA GLY A 33 -3.85 -16.54 -3.42
C GLY A 33 -2.89 -17.42 -4.18
N VAL A 34 -1.61 -17.23 -3.88
CA VAL A 34 -0.50 -18.04 -4.35
C VAL A 34 0.35 -18.42 -3.15
N GLU A 35 0.88 -19.64 -3.18
CA GLU A 35 1.87 -20.08 -2.20
C GLU A 35 3.26 -19.84 -2.78
N GLU A 36 4.05 -19.00 -2.11
CA GLU A 36 5.42 -18.68 -2.49
C GLU A 36 6.29 -18.77 -1.23
N ASP A 37 7.35 -19.59 -1.29
CA ASP A 37 8.25 -19.84 -0.16
C ASP A 37 7.54 -20.23 1.17
N GLY A 38 6.45 -20.99 1.06
CA GLY A 38 5.64 -21.43 2.20
C GLY A 38 4.79 -20.33 2.83
N VAL A 39 4.70 -19.16 2.19
CA VAL A 39 3.83 -18.04 2.56
C VAL A 39 2.68 -17.96 1.57
N THR A 40 1.45 -17.87 2.07
CA THR A 40 0.30 -17.58 1.22
C THR A 40 0.17 -16.09 1.02
N TYR A 41 0.44 -15.63 -0.19
CA TYR A 41 0.06 -14.31 -0.64
C TYR A 41 -1.40 -14.33 -1.09
N SER A 42 -2.22 -13.35 -0.70
CA SER A 42 -3.64 -13.31 -1.05
C SER A 42 -4.13 -11.91 -1.35
N TRP A 43 -5.06 -11.80 -2.29
CA TRP A 43 -5.74 -10.56 -2.66
C TRP A 43 -7.24 -10.81 -2.82
N ASN A 44 -8.01 -9.72 -2.91
CA ASN A 44 -9.46 -9.75 -2.98
C ASN A 44 -9.92 -9.23 -4.34
N GLU A 45 -10.81 -9.96 -4.97
CA GLU A 45 -11.43 -9.58 -6.23
C GLU A 45 -12.94 -9.40 -6.00
N PHE A 46 -13.42 -8.18 -6.21
CA PHE A 46 -14.83 -7.83 -6.11
C PHE A 46 -15.45 -7.77 -7.51
N TYR A 47 -16.40 -8.66 -7.77
CA TYR A 47 -17.11 -8.70 -9.04
C TYR A 47 -18.21 -7.66 -9.04
N LEU A 48 -18.21 -6.82 -10.06
CA LEU A 48 -19.12 -5.71 -10.23
C LEU A 48 -20.05 -5.99 -11.41
N LYS A 49 -21.35 -5.83 -11.19
CA LYS A 49 -22.37 -5.94 -12.24
C LYS A 49 -23.13 -4.63 -12.40
N GLY A 50 -23.17 -4.13 -13.62
CA GLY A 50 -23.88 -2.95 -14.06
C GLY A 50 -25.35 -3.25 -14.37
N GLY A 51 -26.17 -2.20 -14.40
CA GLY A 51 -27.60 -2.32 -14.70
C GLY A 51 -27.91 -2.75 -16.13
N SER A 52 -27.00 -2.51 -17.08
CA SER A 52 -27.16 -2.88 -18.50
C SER A 52 -26.37 -4.13 -18.89
N GLY A 53 -25.87 -4.88 -17.90
CA GLY A 53 -25.07 -6.08 -18.11
C GLY A 53 -23.56 -5.83 -18.24
N GLU A 54 -23.10 -4.61 -17.99
CA GLU A 54 -21.66 -4.32 -17.91
C GLU A 54 -21.04 -5.07 -16.74
N GLU A 55 -19.88 -5.67 -16.93
CA GLU A 55 -19.17 -6.39 -15.88
C GLU A 55 -17.77 -5.81 -15.72
N ALA A 56 -17.35 -5.70 -14.47
CA ALA A 56 -16.02 -5.25 -14.11
C ALA A 56 -15.54 -5.98 -12.87
N LEU A 57 -14.24 -5.99 -12.67
CA LEU A 57 -13.60 -6.60 -11.52
C LEU A 57 -12.76 -5.55 -10.80
N LEU A 58 -13.00 -5.37 -9.52
CA LEU A 58 -12.21 -4.51 -8.69
C LEU A 58 -11.28 -5.36 -7.82
N SER A 59 -9.98 -5.32 -8.10
CA SER A 59 -8.97 -6.01 -7.32
C SER A 59 -8.44 -5.10 -6.22
N HIS A 60 -8.37 -5.63 -5.00
CA HIS A 60 -7.75 -5.04 -3.83
C HIS A 60 -6.61 -5.93 -3.36
N GLU A 61 -5.44 -5.34 -3.31
CA GLU A 61 -4.21 -5.99 -2.95
C GLU A 61 -3.49 -5.17 -1.88
N LEU A 62 -3.10 -5.81 -0.78
CA LEU A 62 -2.18 -5.18 0.18
C LEU A 62 -0.77 -5.53 -0.26
N THR A 63 -0.07 -4.53 -0.77
CA THR A 63 1.33 -4.65 -1.22
C THR A 63 2.28 -4.08 -0.18
N GLU A 64 3.57 -4.27 -0.40
CA GLU A 64 4.62 -3.56 0.34
C GLU A 64 4.52 -2.03 0.26
N TRP A 65 3.89 -1.52 -0.82
CA TRP A 65 3.67 -0.09 -1.07
C TRP A 65 2.33 0.41 -0.53
N GLY A 66 1.64 -0.41 0.27
CA GLY A 66 0.31 -0.14 0.78
C GLY A 66 -0.81 -0.74 -0.08
N GLU A 67 -2.01 -0.24 0.17
CA GLU A 67 -3.24 -0.65 -0.49
C GLU A 67 -3.24 -0.24 -1.97
N GLN A 68 -3.36 -1.23 -2.85
CA GLN A 68 -3.53 -1.02 -4.28
C GLN A 68 -4.91 -1.46 -4.72
N TRP A 69 -5.55 -0.60 -5.50
CA TRP A 69 -6.81 -0.91 -6.16
C TRP A 69 -6.65 -0.83 -7.67
N LYS A 70 -7.22 -1.82 -8.36
CA LYS A 70 -7.23 -1.85 -9.82
C LYS A 70 -8.60 -2.26 -10.32
N LEU A 71 -9.11 -1.52 -11.29
CA LEU A 71 -10.34 -1.86 -12.00
C LEU A 71 -9.99 -2.57 -13.30
N PHE A 72 -10.61 -3.71 -13.53
CA PHE A 72 -10.48 -4.50 -14.73
C PHE A 72 -11.79 -4.56 -15.49
N THR A 73 -11.69 -4.44 -16.80
CA THR A 73 -12.79 -4.66 -17.74
C THR A 73 -12.33 -5.67 -18.77
N GLU A 74 -13.24 -6.54 -19.21
CA GLU A 74 -12.96 -7.53 -20.24
C GLU A 74 -12.43 -6.86 -21.52
N LEU A 75 -11.42 -7.48 -22.12
CA LEU A 75 -10.86 -7.15 -23.42
C LEU A 75 -11.10 -8.35 -24.34
N LYS A 76 -11.56 -8.09 -25.56
CA LYS A 76 -11.70 -9.15 -26.59
C LYS A 76 -10.66 -8.92 -27.68
N PRO A 77 -9.48 -9.56 -27.61
CA PRO A 77 -8.44 -9.33 -28.60
C PRO A 77 -8.90 -9.79 -29.98
N THR A 78 -8.46 -9.08 -31.02
CA THR A 78 -8.67 -9.44 -32.42
C THR A 78 -7.31 -9.42 -33.12
N PRO A 79 -6.82 -10.56 -33.65
CA PRO A 79 -7.44 -11.88 -33.61
C PRO A 79 -7.51 -12.48 -32.20
N ALA A 80 -8.44 -13.41 -31.99
CA ALA A 80 -8.52 -14.17 -30.76
C ALA A 80 -7.23 -14.99 -30.55
N TRP A 81 -6.82 -15.13 -29.30
CA TRP A 81 -5.65 -15.92 -28.92
C TRP A 81 -6.08 -17.29 -28.40
N SER A 82 -5.21 -18.27 -28.58
CA SER A 82 -5.30 -19.58 -27.95
C SER A 82 -4.53 -19.61 -26.62
N VAL A 83 -4.90 -20.56 -25.75
CA VAL A 83 -4.13 -20.85 -24.52
C VAL A 83 -2.68 -21.21 -24.84
N ALA A 84 -2.42 -21.96 -25.92
CA ALA A 84 -1.05 -22.34 -26.32
C ALA A 84 -0.18 -21.10 -26.59
N GLN A 85 -0.73 -20.09 -27.28
CA GLN A 85 -0.03 -18.83 -27.53
C GLN A 85 0.30 -18.07 -26.24
N ALA A 86 -0.58 -18.10 -25.23
CA ALA A 86 -0.31 -17.48 -23.94
C ALA A 86 0.74 -18.26 -23.12
N GLN A 87 0.71 -19.59 -23.16
CA GLN A 87 1.67 -20.45 -22.47
C GLN A 87 3.09 -20.35 -22.99
N GLU A 88 3.28 -19.94 -24.25
CA GLU A 88 4.59 -19.71 -24.84
C GLU A 88 5.25 -18.42 -24.34
N LYS A 89 4.49 -17.50 -23.74
CA LYS A 89 4.99 -16.19 -23.31
C LYS A 89 5.83 -16.25 -22.05
N ARG A 90 6.82 -15.35 -21.97
CA ARG A 90 7.77 -15.23 -20.85
C ARG A 90 7.93 -13.77 -20.42
N ILE A 91 8.41 -13.58 -19.20
CA ILE A 91 8.85 -12.25 -18.73
C ILE A 91 9.90 -11.71 -19.70
N GLY A 92 9.71 -10.46 -20.14
CA GLY A 92 10.56 -9.80 -21.12
C GLY A 92 10.00 -9.79 -22.54
N ASP A 93 9.09 -10.71 -22.88
CA ASP A 93 8.43 -10.74 -24.18
C ASP A 93 7.55 -9.50 -24.39
N PHE A 94 7.28 -9.18 -25.66
CA PHE A 94 6.29 -8.19 -26.03
C PHE A 94 5.05 -8.85 -26.61
N VAL A 95 3.88 -8.28 -26.31
CA VAL A 95 2.58 -8.69 -26.86
C VAL A 95 1.88 -7.49 -27.47
N GLU A 96 1.14 -7.73 -28.55
CA GLU A 96 0.27 -6.73 -29.17
C GLU A 96 -1.18 -7.04 -28.78
N LEU A 97 -1.70 -6.26 -27.84
CA LEU A 97 -3.07 -6.39 -27.35
C LEU A 97 -3.66 -5.00 -27.29
N ASP A 98 -4.93 -4.85 -27.67
CA ASP A 98 -5.64 -3.56 -27.63
C ASP A 98 -4.95 -2.47 -28.47
N GLY A 99 -4.35 -2.85 -29.61
CA GLY A 99 -3.58 -1.95 -30.48
C GLY A 99 -2.29 -1.40 -29.84
N LYS A 100 -1.85 -1.97 -28.72
CA LYS A 100 -0.67 -1.53 -27.96
C LYS A 100 0.35 -2.63 -27.87
N ARG A 101 1.61 -2.26 -28.03
CA ARG A 101 2.76 -3.11 -27.72
C ARG A 101 3.08 -3.01 -26.23
N LEU A 102 2.87 -4.10 -25.50
CA LEU A 102 3.02 -4.21 -24.05
C LEU A 102 4.17 -5.18 -23.74
N LYS A 103 4.99 -4.88 -22.73
CA LYS A 103 6.05 -5.77 -22.26
C LYS A 103 5.50 -6.64 -21.13
N ILE A 104 5.70 -7.95 -21.21
CA ILE A 104 5.39 -8.86 -20.11
C ILE A 104 6.40 -8.63 -19.00
N ASP A 105 5.92 -8.18 -17.85
CA ASP A 105 6.75 -7.94 -16.67
C ASP A 105 6.54 -9.00 -15.58
N TYR A 106 5.56 -9.89 -15.75
CA TYR A 106 5.29 -10.96 -14.81
C TYR A 106 4.50 -12.13 -15.39
N THR A 107 4.73 -13.31 -14.84
CA THR A 107 3.98 -14.55 -15.07
C THR A 107 3.74 -15.23 -13.73
N GLY A 108 2.55 -15.77 -13.50
CA GLY A 108 2.22 -16.42 -12.23
C GLY A 108 1.07 -17.42 -12.32
N GLN A 109 0.68 -17.91 -11.15
CA GLN A 109 -0.46 -18.78 -10.97
C GLN A 109 -1.22 -18.37 -9.71
N SER A 110 -2.54 -18.37 -9.77
CA SER A 110 -3.41 -18.08 -8.64
C SER A 110 -4.28 -19.30 -8.30
N ARG A 111 -4.79 -19.33 -7.07
CA ARG A 111 -5.79 -20.28 -6.61
C ARG A 111 -6.95 -19.57 -5.94
N VAL A 112 -8.18 -20.00 -6.20
CA VAL A 112 -9.36 -19.54 -5.47
C VAL A 112 -9.35 -20.13 -4.06
N LEU A 113 -9.20 -19.27 -3.05
CA LEU A 113 -9.18 -19.65 -1.64
C LEU A 113 -10.58 -19.64 -1.03
N SER A 114 -11.42 -18.68 -1.41
CA SER A 114 -12.80 -18.58 -0.95
C SER A 114 -13.65 -17.70 -1.86
N ILE A 115 -14.96 -17.93 -1.86
CA ILE A 115 -15.94 -17.13 -2.58
C ILE A 115 -17.03 -16.69 -1.59
N GLU A 116 -17.40 -15.43 -1.63
CA GLU A 116 -18.51 -14.82 -0.92
C GLU A 116 -19.48 -14.22 -1.95
N GLY A 117 -20.78 -14.50 -1.83
CA GLY A 117 -21.79 -14.05 -2.79
C GLY A 117 -22.02 -15.03 -3.93
N GLU A 118 -22.43 -14.52 -5.09
CA GLU A 118 -22.69 -15.32 -6.29
C GLU A 118 -21.36 -15.68 -6.95
N ALA A 119 -20.98 -16.96 -6.97
CA ALA A 119 -19.77 -17.37 -7.64
C ALA A 119 -19.82 -16.93 -9.12
N PRO A 120 -18.74 -16.31 -9.64
CA PRO A 120 -18.66 -16.07 -11.08
C PRO A 120 -18.83 -17.37 -11.85
N GLU A 121 -19.36 -17.29 -13.07
CA GLU A 121 -19.69 -18.49 -13.84
C GLU A 121 -18.48 -19.40 -14.00
N GLY A 122 -18.63 -20.64 -13.54
CA GLY A 122 -17.61 -21.67 -13.65
C GLY A 122 -16.53 -21.68 -12.56
N VAL A 123 -16.55 -20.73 -11.63
CA VAL A 123 -15.46 -20.54 -10.69
C VAL A 123 -15.75 -21.23 -9.37
N GLU A 124 -14.88 -22.15 -8.98
CA GLU A 124 -14.99 -22.92 -7.75
C GLU A 124 -13.81 -22.68 -6.81
N VAL A 125 -14.06 -22.87 -5.50
CA VAL A 125 -12.99 -22.86 -4.51
C VAL A 125 -12.01 -23.99 -4.80
N GLY A 126 -10.74 -23.62 -4.94
CA GLY A 126 -9.66 -24.53 -5.30
C GLY A 126 -9.22 -24.43 -6.75
N ASP A 127 -9.96 -23.74 -7.62
CA ASP A 127 -9.58 -23.51 -9.01
C ASP A 127 -8.24 -22.82 -9.12
N VAL A 128 -7.51 -23.17 -10.18
CA VAL A 128 -6.15 -22.70 -10.44
C VAL A 128 -6.07 -22.15 -11.84
N ALA A 129 -5.62 -20.91 -11.96
CA ALA A 129 -5.35 -20.29 -13.25
C ALA A 129 -3.91 -19.82 -13.35
N ARG A 130 -3.41 -19.83 -14.58
CA ARG A 130 -2.11 -19.25 -14.92
C ARG A 130 -2.36 -17.93 -15.62
N TYR A 131 -1.46 -16.99 -15.43
CA TYR A 131 -1.62 -15.68 -16.03
C TYR A 131 -0.27 -15.01 -16.29
N PHE A 132 -0.30 -13.97 -17.11
CA PHE A 132 0.77 -13.00 -17.21
C PHE A 132 0.23 -11.57 -17.22
N ASN A 133 1.06 -10.63 -16.76
CA ASN A 133 0.79 -9.20 -16.85
C ASN A 133 1.67 -8.60 -17.94
N ALA A 134 1.08 -7.74 -18.76
CA ALA A 134 1.79 -6.97 -19.75
C ALA A 134 1.49 -5.47 -19.57
N ARG A 135 2.54 -4.63 -19.61
CA ARG A 135 2.41 -3.19 -19.35
C ARG A 135 3.10 -2.33 -20.40
N SER A 136 2.56 -1.11 -20.58
CA SER A 136 3.14 -0.04 -21.39
C SER A 136 2.66 1.31 -20.84
N GLY A 137 3.56 2.02 -20.16
CA GLY A 137 3.19 3.22 -19.40
C GLY A 137 2.11 2.93 -18.36
N ARG A 138 0.98 3.63 -18.44
CA ARG A 138 -0.19 3.43 -17.56
C ARG A 138 -1.16 2.34 -18.03
N SER A 139 -0.89 1.72 -19.18
CA SER A 139 -1.72 0.63 -19.70
C SER A 139 -1.24 -0.69 -19.15
N MET A 140 -2.16 -1.49 -18.63
CA MET A 140 -1.90 -2.85 -18.16
C MET A 140 -2.94 -3.79 -18.75
N VAL A 141 -2.49 -4.96 -19.18
CA VAL A 141 -3.33 -6.06 -19.59
C VAL A 141 -2.96 -7.29 -18.78
N VAL A 142 -3.96 -7.98 -18.25
CA VAL A 142 -3.80 -9.30 -17.66
C VAL A 142 -4.35 -10.31 -18.65
N VAL A 143 -3.59 -11.36 -18.90
CA VAL A 143 -4.03 -12.51 -19.69
C VAL A 143 -4.02 -13.71 -18.78
N SER A 144 -5.18 -14.30 -18.55
CA SER A 144 -5.38 -15.43 -17.65
C SER A 144 -5.95 -16.62 -18.41
N TRP A 145 -5.59 -17.83 -18.01
CA TRP A 145 -6.17 -19.04 -18.59
C TRP A 145 -6.29 -20.18 -17.58
N THR A 146 -7.37 -20.93 -17.77
CA THR A 146 -7.68 -22.17 -17.05
C THR A 146 -8.08 -23.23 -18.06
N GLY A 147 -7.40 -24.38 -18.06
CA GLY A 147 -7.67 -25.42 -19.05
C GLY A 147 -7.47 -24.92 -20.49
N GLN A 148 -8.57 -24.78 -21.24
CA GLN A 148 -8.58 -24.29 -22.64
C GLN A 148 -9.21 -22.90 -22.79
N GLU A 149 -9.70 -22.30 -21.70
CA GLU A 149 -10.29 -20.98 -21.69
C GLU A 149 -9.21 -19.94 -21.41
N ILE A 150 -9.28 -18.81 -22.11
CA ILE A 150 -8.36 -17.69 -22.01
C ILE A 150 -9.15 -16.39 -21.99
N GLU A 151 -8.76 -15.52 -21.09
CA GLU A 151 -9.42 -14.26 -20.82
C GLU A 151 -8.39 -13.13 -20.83
N PHE A 152 -8.85 -11.95 -21.25
CA PHE A 152 -8.03 -10.76 -21.35
C PHE A 152 -8.72 -9.64 -20.62
N PHE A 153 -7.97 -8.90 -19.82
CA PHE A 153 -8.53 -7.82 -19.02
C PHE A 153 -7.67 -6.59 -19.15
N ARG A 154 -8.32 -5.47 -19.47
CA ARG A 154 -7.69 -4.16 -19.40
C ARG A 154 -7.76 -3.67 -17.95
N GLY A 155 -6.60 -3.47 -17.33
CA GLY A 155 -6.50 -2.96 -15.98
C GLY A 155 -6.19 -1.46 -15.94
N MET A 156 -6.77 -0.79 -14.95
CA MET A 156 -6.50 0.61 -14.62
C MET A 156 -6.34 0.76 -13.10
N ASP A 157 -5.29 1.46 -12.68
CA ASP A 157 -5.14 1.85 -11.28
C ASP A 157 -6.25 2.81 -10.88
N ILE A 158 -6.91 2.51 -9.76
CA ILE A 158 -7.89 3.40 -9.14
C ILE A 158 -7.41 3.76 -7.74
N ASN A 159 -7.53 5.02 -7.34
CA ASN A 159 -7.15 5.41 -5.99
C ASN A 159 -8.31 5.16 -5.01
N ARG A 160 -7.98 4.96 -3.74
CA ARG A 160 -8.96 4.74 -2.67
C ARG A 160 -9.98 5.87 -2.57
N GLY A 161 -9.57 7.13 -2.76
CA GLY A 161 -10.48 8.27 -2.70
C GLY A 161 -11.61 8.20 -3.73
N SER A 162 -11.29 7.80 -4.97
CA SER A 162 -12.28 7.56 -6.03
C SER A 162 -13.26 6.46 -5.66
N LEU A 163 -12.79 5.40 -5.00
CA LEU A 163 -13.66 4.33 -4.51
C LEU A 163 -14.54 4.77 -3.34
N SER A 164 -13.98 5.51 -2.38
CA SER A 164 -14.74 6.08 -1.27
C SER A 164 -15.88 6.98 -1.75
N ILE A 165 -15.63 7.81 -2.77
CA ILE A 165 -16.66 8.62 -3.42
C ILE A 165 -17.67 7.72 -4.15
N ALA A 166 -17.18 6.79 -4.97
CA ALA A 166 -18.02 5.94 -5.81
C ALA A 166 -19.00 5.09 -4.99
N PHE A 167 -18.54 4.47 -3.91
CA PHE A 167 -19.30 3.54 -3.08
C PHE A 167 -19.73 4.13 -1.74
N ARG A 168 -19.56 5.45 -1.55
CA ARG A 168 -19.94 6.19 -0.33
C ARG A 168 -19.36 5.58 0.94
N TRP A 169 -18.09 5.16 0.89
CA TRP A 169 -17.44 4.66 2.08
C TRP A 169 -17.23 5.81 3.07
N PRO A 170 -17.25 5.53 4.38
CA PRO A 170 -16.78 6.48 5.37
C PRO A 170 -15.34 6.85 5.03
N THR A 171 -15.15 8.04 4.47
CA THR A 171 -13.86 8.70 4.55
C THR A 171 -13.65 9.00 6.03
N PRO A 172 -12.49 8.69 6.62
CA PRO A 172 -12.15 9.20 7.95
C PRO A 172 -12.50 10.69 7.95
N SER A 173 -13.41 11.09 8.84
CA SER A 173 -14.10 12.37 8.75
C SER A 173 -13.11 13.53 8.83
N LEU A 174 -12.93 14.23 7.70
CA LEU A 174 -12.30 15.53 7.66
C LEU A 174 -13.19 16.49 8.45
N SER A 175 -12.69 16.96 9.60
CA SER A 175 -13.33 18.07 10.29
C SER A 175 -13.13 19.32 9.43
N ALA A 176 -14.22 19.85 8.88
CA ALA A 176 -14.24 20.92 7.90
C ALA A 176 -13.69 22.24 8.49
N GLY A 177 -12.46 22.59 8.12
CA GLY A 177 -11.99 23.96 8.09
C GLY A 177 -12.05 24.45 6.65
N GLU A 178 -12.82 25.50 6.39
CA GLU A 178 -12.94 26.18 5.09
C GLU A 178 -11.58 26.42 4.43
N GLN A 179 -11.38 25.93 3.20
CA GLN A 179 -10.28 26.36 2.35
C GLN A 179 -10.79 26.66 0.94
N SER A 180 -10.56 27.91 0.55
CA SER A 180 -10.70 28.47 -0.79
C SER A 180 -9.68 27.83 -1.73
N SER A 181 -10.12 27.37 -2.90
CA SER A 181 -9.25 26.79 -3.92
C SER A 181 -8.35 27.84 -4.61
N PRO A 182 -7.04 27.62 -4.73
CA PRO A 182 -6.24 28.26 -5.76
C PRO A 182 -6.08 27.34 -6.98
N THR A 183 -6.22 27.95 -8.16
CA THR A 183 -6.04 27.38 -9.50
C THR A 183 -4.57 27.03 -9.75
N LEU A 184 -4.27 25.81 -10.22
CA LEU A 184 -2.92 25.39 -10.63
C LEU A 184 -2.70 25.54 -12.15
N PRO A 185 -1.57 26.09 -12.61
CA PRO A 185 -1.10 25.94 -13.97
C PRO A 185 -0.04 24.83 -14.11
N GLY A 186 -0.26 23.96 -15.11
CA GLY A 186 0.72 23.20 -15.90
C GLY A 186 1.95 22.57 -15.23
N SER A 187 1.94 21.24 -15.08
CA SER A 187 3.14 20.44 -14.83
C SER A 187 3.61 19.72 -16.13
N PRO A 188 4.91 19.69 -16.45
CA PRO A 188 5.47 18.94 -17.57
C PRO A 188 5.65 17.45 -17.21
N PRO A 189 5.82 16.56 -18.20
CA PRO A 189 5.87 15.12 -17.96
C PRO A 189 7.30 14.71 -17.57
N LEU A 190 7.45 14.04 -16.43
CA LEU A 190 8.69 13.33 -16.12
C LEU A 190 8.41 11.87 -15.76
N GLN A 191 9.18 11.06 -16.46
CA GLN A 191 9.12 9.63 -16.65
C GLN A 191 10.18 9.03 -15.71
N SER A 192 9.74 8.36 -14.64
CA SER A 192 10.62 7.63 -13.72
C SER A 192 10.09 6.21 -13.56
N TRP A 193 10.84 5.28 -14.15
CA TRP A 193 10.60 3.84 -14.12
C TRP A 193 11.59 3.24 -13.11
N ILE A 194 11.12 2.79 -11.94
CA ILE A 194 11.82 1.81 -11.09
C ILE A 194 10.78 0.86 -10.49
N ILE A 195 11.08 -0.43 -10.60
CA ILE A 195 10.20 -1.60 -10.45
C ILE A 195 10.21 -2.05 -8.98
N GLY A 196 9.05 -2.08 -8.33
CA GLY A 196 8.75 -2.97 -7.21
C GLY A 196 8.01 -4.20 -7.76
N ILE A 197 8.61 -5.39 -7.63
CA ILE A 197 8.00 -6.65 -8.06
C ILE A 197 7.06 -7.13 -6.95
N VAL A 198 5.79 -6.74 -7.05
CA VAL A 198 4.65 -7.58 -6.66
C VAL A 198 3.64 -7.42 -7.77
N THR A 199 3.54 -8.41 -8.64
CA THR A 199 2.78 -8.30 -9.88
C THR A 199 1.55 -9.19 -9.82
N LEU A 200 0.49 -8.60 -9.28
CA LEU A 200 -0.91 -8.74 -9.69
C LEU A 200 -1.31 -10.07 -10.34
N ALA A 201 -2.10 -10.86 -9.63
CA ALA A 201 -3.13 -11.67 -10.26
C ALA A 201 -4.41 -10.84 -10.23
N ALA A 202 -4.99 -10.55 -11.39
CA ALA A 202 -6.33 -10.00 -11.39
C ALA A 202 -7.06 -10.39 -12.65
N ALA A 203 -8.16 -11.12 -12.44
CA ALA A 203 -9.14 -11.55 -13.42
C ALA A 203 -8.89 -12.94 -14.00
N VAL A 204 -9.30 -13.94 -13.21
CA VAL A 204 -9.09 -15.37 -13.45
C VAL A 204 -10.40 -16.11 -13.70
N ALA A 205 -11.53 -15.44 -13.50
CA ALA A 205 -12.74 -16.12 -13.08
C ALA A 205 -13.97 -15.51 -13.77
N PHE A 206 -13.97 -15.36 -15.10
CA PHE A 206 -15.17 -14.99 -15.86
C PHE A 206 -15.77 -16.12 -16.73
N GLY A 207 -15.17 -17.30 -16.78
CA GLY A 207 -15.84 -18.47 -17.37
C GLY A 207 -15.00 -19.73 -17.28
N ILE A 208 -15.42 -20.68 -16.45
CA ILE A 208 -14.84 -22.04 -16.43
C ILE A 208 -15.94 -23.10 -16.50
N ILE A 209 -16.20 -23.69 -17.68
CA ILE A 209 -16.97 -24.94 -17.74
C ILE A 209 -16.01 -26.13 -17.85
N ALA A 210 -16.03 -26.93 -16.78
CA ALA A 210 -15.69 -28.36 -16.70
C ALA A 210 -14.21 -28.78 -16.87
N SER A 211 -13.51 -29.04 -15.76
CA SER A 211 -12.70 -30.28 -15.61
C SER A 211 -12.35 -30.56 -14.14
N GLY A 212 -12.69 -31.76 -13.68
CA GLY A 212 -12.73 -32.10 -12.26
C GLY A 212 -11.44 -32.58 -11.60
N ASN A 213 -11.48 -32.49 -10.27
CA ASN A 213 -10.83 -33.31 -9.23
C ASN A 213 -9.29 -33.40 -9.19
N ARG A 214 -8.68 -32.75 -8.17
CA ARG A 214 -7.88 -33.42 -7.10
C ARG A 214 -7.92 -32.60 -5.80
N ARG A 215 -8.45 -33.19 -4.72
CA ARG A 215 -8.43 -32.62 -3.36
C ARG A 215 -7.11 -33.00 -2.66
N SER A 216 -6.33 -32.02 -2.23
CA SER A 216 -5.28 -32.20 -1.21
C SER A 216 -5.62 -31.34 0.01
N SER A 217 -5.51 -31.93 1.19
CA SER A 217 -5.84 -31.30 2.47
C SER A 217 -4.68 -30.46 2.98
N TRP A 218 -4.79 -29.13 2.92
CA TRP A 218 -3.78 -28.22 3.46
C TRP A 218 -4.42 -27.15 4.34
N ARG A 219 -3.80 -26.92 5.51
CA ARG A 219 -4.24 -25.97 6.53
C ARG A 219 -3.73 -24.58 6.16
N SER A 220 -4.63 -23.60 6.10
CA SER A 220 -4.34 -22.20 5.82
C SER A 220 -3.40 -21.58 6.86
N ALA A 221 -2.33 -20.92 6.41
CA ALA A 221 -1.54 -20.00 7.23
C ALA A 221 -2.27 -18.64 7.32
N PRO A 222 -2.07 -17.86 8.41
CA PRO A 222 -2.81 -16.62 8.65
C PRO A 222 -2.35 -15.47 7.72
N SER A 223 -3.32 -14.67 7.27
CA SER A 223 -3.14 -13.41 6.52
C SER A 223 -2.26 -12.41 7.30
N ALA A 224 -1.48 -11.59 6.60
CA ALA A 224 -0.70 -10.50 7.17
C ALA A 224 -1.57 -9.60 8.06
N GLN A 225 -1.36 -9.66 9.38
CA GLN A 225 -2.16 -8.92 10.35
C GLN A 225 -1.65 -7.47 10.44
N MET A 226 -2.51 -6.50 10.09
CA MET A 226 -2.28 -5.11 10.46
C MET A 226 -2.26 -5.02 11.99
N ARG A 227 -1.14 -4.53 12.54
CA ARG A 227 -1.02 -4.29 13.98
C ARG A 227 -1.43 -2.87 14.30
N ALA A 228 -2.50 -2.72 15.07
CA ALA A 228 -2.94 -1.43 15.61
C ALA A 228 -1.84 -0.80 16.48
N ALA A 229 -1.84 0.54 16.56
CA ALA A 229 -0.90 1.26 17.40
C ALA A 229 -1.13 0.90 18.87
N SER A 230 -0.06 0.91 19.66
CA SER A 230 -0.21 0.90 21.12
C SER A 230 -0.96 2.14 21.57
N ALA A 231 -1.65 2.05 22.71
CA ALA A 231 -2.31 3.22 23.29
C ALA A 231 -1.29 4.35 23.50
N PRO A 232 -1.63 5.60 23.11
CA PRO A 232 -0.72 6.73 23.25
C PRO A 232 -0.47 7.03 24.73
N VAL A 233 0.80 7.02 25.13
CA VAL A 233 1.21 7.30 26.52
C VAL A 233 1.34 8.80 26.77
N LEU A 234 1.73 9.57 25.76
CA LEU A 234 1.92 11.01 25.82
C LEU A 234 0.78 11.75 25.11
N ARG A 235 0.56 13.02 25.49
CA ARG A 235 -0.49 13.90 24.96
C ARG A 235 0.09 15.23 24.49
N VAL A 236 -0.62 15.88 23.57
CA VAL A 236 -0.27 17.24 23.14
C VAL A 236 -0.31 18.19 24.35
N GLY A 237 0.64 19.11 24.41
CA GLY A 237 0.82 20.07 25.50
C GLY A 237 1.68 19.57 26.67
N MET A 238 1.93 18.26 26.80
CA MET A 238 2.84 17.76 27.83
C MET A 238 4.27 18.28 27.61
N GLN A 239 4.99 18.47 28.71
CA GLN A 239 6.39 18.84 28.73
C GLN A 239 7.21 17.82 29.50
N GLY A 240 8.44 17.58 29.07
CA GLY A 240 9.35 16.66 29.74
C GLY A 240 10.80 16.95 29.39
N MET A 241 11.71 16.38 30.18
CA MET A 241 13.14 16.55 29.97
C MET A 241 13.72 15.36 29.20
N LEU A 242 14.41 15.66 28.09
CA LEU A 242 15.18 14.70 27.30
C LEU A 242 16.50 15.35 26.90
N GLU A 243 17.60 14.62 27.14
CA GLU A 243 18.97 15.06 26.82
C GLU A 243 19.33 16.43 27.42
N GLY A 244 18.82 16.71 28.62
CA GLY A 244 19.07 17.97 29.33
C GLY A 244 18.28 19.17 28.80
N LEU A 245 17.37 18.96 27.85
CA LEU A 245 16.50 19.99 27.30
C LEU A 245 15.05 19.73 27.71
N THR A 246 14.30 20.81 27.95
CA THR A 246 12.86 20.75 28.14
C THR A 246 12.16 20.81 26.80
N TRP A 247 11.38 19.78 26.51
CA TRP A 247 10.61 19.66 25.28
C TRP A 247 9.12 19.74 25.56
N ARG A 248 8.37 20.35 24.65
CA ARG A 248 6.90 20.37 24.63
C ARG A 248 6.38 19.59 23.44
N ILE A 249 5.38 18.72 23.65
CA ILE A 249 4.68 18.05 22.55
C ILE A 249 3.70 19.03 21.93
N VAL A 250 3.92 19.34 20.66
CA VAL A 250 3.05 20.24 19.89
C VAL A 250 2.04 19.49 19.04
N ARG A 251 2.37 18.25 18.68
CA ARG A 251 1.55 17.44 17.79
C ARG A 251 1.76 15.96 18.08
N ARG A 252 0.69 15.17 17.93
CA ARG A 252 0.74 13.71 17.89
C ARG A 252 0.05 13.21 16.63
N ASP A 253 0.73 12.35 15.91
CA ASP A 253 0.21 11.66 14.73
C ASP A 253 0.09 10.16 15.00
N THR A 254 -1.01 9.56 14.56
CA THR A 254 -1.10 8.11 14.34
C THR A 254 -0.80 7.85 12.89
N VAL A 255 0.30 7.14 12.63
CA VAL A 255 0.81 6.91 11.28
C VAL A 255 0.79 5.42 11.00
N GLU A 256 0.14 5.04 9.90
CA GLU A 256 0.32 3.71 9.32
C GLU A 256 1.66 3.68 8.58
N VAL A 257 2.52 2.73 8.95
CA VAL A 257 3.79 2.47 8.30
C VAL A 257 3.70 1.10 7.65
N ALA A 258 3.67 1.10 6.33
CA ALA A 258 3.83 -0.08 5.50
C ALA A 258 5.29 -0.23 5.08
N THR A 259 5.81 -1.45 5.23
CA THR A 259 7.13 -1.88 4.76
C THR A 259 6.95 -3.09 3.84
N GLU A 260 8.04 -3.55 3.23
CA GLU A 260 8.12 -4.83 2.50
C GLU A 260 7.53 -6.04 3.25
N ARG A 261 7.51 -5.99 4.60
CA ARG A 261 7.23 -7.18 5.42
C ARG A 261 5.92 -7.12 6.21
N PHE A 262 5.41 -5.92 6.46
CA PHE A 262 4.20 -5.73 7.26
C PHE A 262 3.71 -4.28 7.18
N ALA A 263 2.42 -4.10 7.48
CA ALA A 263 1.82 -2.82 7.82
C ALA A 263 1.50 -2.77 9.32
N ARG A 264 1.75 -1.62 9.95
CA ARG A 264 1.40 -1.38 11.36
C ARG A 264 1.11 0.10 11.58
N GLN A 265 0.35 0.41 12.60
CA GLN A 265 0.20 1.78 13.07
C GLN A 265 1.18 2.06 14.21
N ARG A 266 1.65 3.31 14.31
CA ARG A 266 2.47 3.80 15.43
C ARG A 266 2.12 5.24 15.77
N ASN A 267 2.44 5.65 17.00
CA ASN A 267 2.31 7.03 17.44
C ASN A 267 3.63 7.77 17.22
N GLU A 268 3.54 8.93 16.61
CA GLU A 268 4.65 9.85 16.40
C GLU A 268 4.31 11.19 17.07
N TYR A 269 5.30 11.80 17.72
CA TYR A 269 5.11 13.03 18.48
C TYR A 269 6.12 14.06 17.97
N ARG A 270 5.63 15.25 17.59
CA ARG A 270 6.48 16.39 17.28
C ARG A 270 6.74 17.18 18.56
N LEU A 271 8.02 17.42 18.82
CA LEU A 271 8.51 18.10 20.01
C LEU A 271 9.16 19.42 19.60
N ILE A 272 8.99 20.46 20.41
CA ILE A 272 9.76 21.70 20.30
C ILE A 272 10.37 22.12 21.64
N THR A 273 11.51 22.80 21.60
CA THR A 273 12.06 23.52 22.76
C THR A 273 11.64 25.00 22.74
N SER A 274 11.91 25.73 23.82
CA SER A 274 11.76 27.19 23.88
C SER A 274 12.60 27.94 22.85
N GLU A 275 13.73 27.36 22.44
CA GLU A 275 14.66 27.91 21.45
C GLU A 275 14.28 27.54 20.00
N GLY A 276 13.16 26.83 19.79
CA GLY A 276 12.68 26.45 18.47
C GLY A 276 13.38 25.23 17.85
N ARG A 277 14.13 24.45 18.63
CA ARG A 277 14.63 23.15 18.17
C ARG A 277 13.44 22.21 17.98
N SER A 278 13.50 21.34 16.97
CA SER A 278 12.47 20.34 16.70
C SER A 278 13.02 18.92 16.80
N ALA A 279 12.18 18.03 17.31
CA ALA A 279 12.46 16.61 17.38
C ALA A 279 11.20 15.79 17.09
N LEU A 280 11.42 14.54 16.73
CA LEU A 280 10.44 13.51 16.51
C LEU A 280 10.66 12.39 17.52
N LEU A 281 9.62 12.07 18.26
CA LEU A 281 9.61 10.96 19.21
C LEU A 281 8.61 9.91 18.70
N ILE A 282 9.04 8.66 18.60
CA ILE A 282 8.25 7.60 17.96
C ILE A 282 8.08 6.45 18.94
N GLN A 283 6.83 6.13 19.24
CA GLN A 283 6.46 4.97 20.06
C GLN A 283 6.36 3.72 19.18
N ALA A 284 6.86 2.59 19.67
CA ALA A 284 6.87 1.32 18.93
C ALA A 284 7.70 1.39 17.64
N TRP A 285 8.98 1.71 17.78
CA TRP A 285 9.92 1.75 16.66
C TRP A 285 10.06 0.40 15.95
N GLU A 286 10.51 0.39 14.69
CA GLU A 286 10.48 -0.81 13.81
C GLU A 286 11.25 -2.00 14.34
N PHE A 287 12.39 -1.73 14.96
CA PHE A 287 13.28 -2.76 15.50
C PHE A 287 13.03 -3.06 16.97
N GLU A 288 12.14 -2.30 17.61
CA GLU A 288 11.86 -2.44 19.04
C GLU A 288 10.40 -2.05 19.32
N PRO A 289 9.45 -2.99 19.20
CA PRO A 289 8.01 -2.71 19.33
C PRO A 289 7.59 -2.14 20.68
N SER A 290 8.37 -2.41 21.74
CA SER A 290 8.21 -1.81 23.08
C SER A 290 9.08 -0.58 23.31
N GLY A 291 9.96 -0.26 22.36
CA GLY A 291 10.94 0.81 22.44
C GLY A 291 10.44 2.13 21.86
N TRP A 292 11.22 3.16 22.14
CA TRP A 292 11.00 4.50 21.62
C TRP A 292 12.21 4.94 20.82
N ALA A 293 11.99 5.70 19.74
CA ALA A 293 13.06 6.41 19.05
C ALA A 293 12.90 7.91 19.31
N PHE A 294 13.98 8.56 19.73
CA PHE A 294 14.07 10.02 19.80
C PHE A 294 15.02 10.50 18.71
N LEU A 295 14.52 11.35 17.82
CA LEU A 295 15.20 11.79 16.61
C LEU A 295 15.14 13.31 16.50
N GLU A 296 16.27 13.97 16.34
CA GLU A 296 16.34 15.41 16.10
C GLU A 296 16.41 15.71 14.61
N ALA A 297 15.82 16.83 14.19
CA ALA A 297 15.91 17.28 12.81
C ALA A 297 17.35 17.63 12.45
N ILE A 298 17.82 17.16 11.30
CA ILE A 298 19.17 17.47 10.78
C ILE A 298 19.11 18.03 9.36
N ARG A 299 20.16 18.75 8.98
CA ARG A 299 20.40 19.22 7.61
C ARG A 299 21.77 18.69 7.18
N PRO A 300 21.84 17.52 6.53
CA PRO A 300 23.12 16.94 6.16
C PRO A 300 23.83 17.79 5.10
N GLU A 301 25.15 17.80 5.14
CA GLU A 301 26.01 18.38 4.11
C GLU A 301 26.81 17.27 3.41
N PRO A 302 26.68 17.08 2.07
CA PRO A 302 25.80 17.81 1.15
C PRO A 302 24.31 17.49 1.37
N MET A 303 23.44 18.44 1.02
CA MET A 303 21.99 18.24 1.12
C MET A 303 21.54 17.09 0.22
N THR A 304 20.90 16.10 0.83
CA THR A 304 20.21 15.03 0.12
C THR A 304 18.88 15.58 -0.41
N THR A 305 18.52 15.26 -1.66
CA THR A 305 17.20 15.59 -2.23
C THR A 305 16.23 14.42 -2.07
N ALA A 306 14.91 14.70 -2.11
CA ALA A 306 13.89 13.65 -2.08
C ALA A 306 14.09 12.62 -3.20
N THR A 307 14.46 13.07 -4.41
CA THR A 307 14.76 12.19 -5.56
C THR A 307 15.96 11.28 -5.30
N GLN A 308 17.00 11.78 -4.65
CA GLN A 308 18.16 10.96 -4.27
C GLN A 308 17.77 9.91 -3.23
N ALA A 309 17.08 10.33 -2.16
CA ALA A 309 16.63 9.43 -1.10
C ALA A 309 15.71 8.32 -1.65
N ALA A 310 14.77 8.67 -2.54
CA ALA A 310 13.86 7.73 -3.19
C ALA A 310 14.57 6.71 -4.10
N GLY A 311 15.78 7.04 -4.58
CA GLY A 311 16.58 6.16 -5.42
C GLY A 311 17.43 5.15 -4.65
N TRP A 312 17.49 5.22 -3.31
CA TRP A 312 18.32 4.33 -2.51
C TRP A 312 17.61 3.00 -2.22
N PRO A 313 18.12 1.86 -2.70
CA PRO A 313 17.53 0.58 -2.38
C PRO A 313 17.87 0.16 -0.95
N ARG A 314 17.15 -0.83 -0.43
CA ARG A 314 17.50 -1.50 0.82
C ARG A 314 18.92 -2.07 0.75
N ARG A 315 19.64 -2.04 1.88
CA ARG A 315 21.07 -2.39 2.06
C ARG A 315 22.05 -1.46 1.34
N HIS A 316 21.57 -0.43 0.65
CA HIS A 316 22.45 0.60 0.12
C HIS A 316 23.14 1.33 1.27
N ARG A 317 24.42 1.66 1.08
CA ARG A 317 25.19 2.42 2.05
C ARG A 317 25.39 3.84 1.57
N VAL A 318 25.08 4.79 2.44
CA VAL A 318 25.16 6.22 2.16
C VAL A 318 25.84 6.93 3.32
N LYS A 319 26.40 8.11 3.05
CA LYS A 319 26.96 8.97 4.09
C LYS A 319 25.91 10.00 4.50
N LEU A 320 25.38 9.88 5.72
CA LEU A 320 24.45 10.85 6.31
C LEU A 320 25.09 11.48 7.54
N ASP A 321 25.21 12.80 7.52
CA ASP A 321 25.70 13.56 8.67
C ASP A 321 27.07 13.06 9.19
N GLY A 322 27.99 12.84 8.25
CA GLY A 322 29.34 12.35 8.54
C GLY A 322 29.47 10.84 8.78
N GLU A 323 28.37 10.12 9.01
CA GLU A 323 28.34 8.68 9.33
C GLU A 323 27.99 7.84 8.10
N GLU A 324 28.67 6.70 7.91
CA GLU A 324 28.25 5.68 6.92
C GLU A 324 27.09 4.87 7.52
N VAL A 325 25.96 4.87 6.83
CA VAL A 325 24.72 4.23 7.29
C VAL A 325 24.19 3.28 6.23
N GLU A 326 23.54 2.21 6.66
CA GLU A 326 22.87 1.25 5.78
C GLU A 326 21.37 1.49 5.78
N ILE A 327 20.75 1.56 4.59
CA ILE A 327 19.29 1.61 4.45
C ILE A 327 18.71 0.26 4.87
N VAL A 328 17.98 0.21 5.97
CA VAL A 328 17.46 -1.03 6.55
C VAL A 328 15.97 -1.27 6.26
N SER A 329 15.23 -0.19 5.99
CA SER A 329 13.78 -0.23 5.71
C SER A 329 13.39 0.88 4.75
N LEU A 330 12.52 0.55 3.78
CA LEU A 330 11.80 1.50 2.95
C LEU A 330 10.34 1.49 3.40
N GLN A 331 9.73 2.66 3.49
CA GLN A 331 8.45 2.86 4.15
C GLN A 331 7.49 3.66 3.28
N HIS A 332 6.25 3.18 3.21
CA HIS A 332 5.09 3.97 2.83
C HIS A 332 4.35 4.38 4.10
N ARG A 333 3.98 5.65 4.20
CA ARG A 333 3.43 6.24 5.41
C ARG A 333 2.15 6.97 5.09
N THR A 334 1.10 6.60 5.82
CA THR A 334 -0.21 7.23 5.71
C THR A 334 -0.57 7.84 7.05
N LEU A 335 -0.90 9.13 7.07
CA LEU A 335 -1.42 9.76 8.28
C LEU A 335 -2.86 9.30 8.52
N ASP A 336 -3.08 8.55 9.60
CA ASP A 336 -4.40 8.05 9.98
C ASP A 336 -5.17 9.08 10.81
N ALA A 337 -4.52 9.66 11.82
CA ALA A 337 -5.10 10.67 12.68
C ALA A 337 -4.03 11.65 13.21
N SER A 338 -4.42 12.89 13.49
CA SER A 338 -3.54 13.92 14.05
C SER A 338 -4.24 14.70 15.17
N GLU A 339 -3.47 15.07 16.18
CA GLU A 339 -3.87 15.94 17.30
C GLU A 339 -2.81 17.04 17.47
N GLY A 340 -3.22 18.29 17.68
CA GLY A 340 -2.32 19.41 17.98
C GLY A 340 -2.12 20.39 16.83
N GLU A 341 -0.95 21.02 16.77
CA GLU A 341 -0.62 22.05 15.78
C GLU A 341 -0.64 21.49 14.34
N ALA A 342 -1.25 22.25 13.42
CA ALA A 342 -1.35 21.84 12.01
C ALA A 342 0.00 21.93 11.30
N GLU A 343 0.27 20.96 10.42
CA GLU A 343 1.45 20.89 9.56
C GLU A 343 0.93 20.78 8.13
N PRO A 344 1.05 21.84 7.31
CA PRO A 344 0.39 21.89 6.00
C PRO A 344 0.77 20.77 5.03
N SER A 345 1.99 20.23 5.15
CA SER A 345 2.45 19.10 4.34
C SER A 345 1.88 17.76 4.81
N TRP A 346 1.40 17.65 6.05
CA TRP A 346 1.00 16.36 6.66
C TRP A 346 -0.52 16.30 6.86
N VAL A 347 -1.22 15.99 5.77
CA VAL A 347 -2.69 15.92 5.69
C VAL A 347 -3.18 14.50 5.96
N GLN A 348 -4.34 14.35 6.60
CA GLN A 348 -4.94 13.03 6.86
C GLN A 348 -5.23 12.28 5.56
N GLY A 349 -4.83 11.00 5.50
CA GLY A 349 -4.84 10.19 4.28
C GLY A 349 -3.73 10.56 3.28
N GLY A 350 -2.93 11.59 3.58
CA GLY A 350 -1.75 11.96 2.83
C GLY A 350 -0.73 10.82 2.83
N VAL A 351 -0.20 10.56 1.64
CA VAL A 351 0.82 9.54 1.42
C VAL A 351 2.18 10.20 1.43
N HIS A 352 3.04 9.66 2.28
CA HIS A 352 4.43 10.05 2.39
C HIS A 352 5.32 8.83 2.24
N TYR A 353 6.51 9.06 1.73
CA TYR A 353 7.52 8.03 1.61
C TYR A 353 8.58 8.25 2.68
N GLY A 354 9.21 7.17 3.10
CA GLY A 354 10.29 7.25 4.04
C GLY A 354 11.29 6.13 3.90
N LEU A 355 12.41 6.31 4.54
CA LEU A 355 13.39 5.25 4.74
C LEU A 355 13.97 5.34 6.14
N VAL A 356 14.34 4.18 6.66
CA VAL A 356 15.10 4.07 7.90
C VAL A 356 16.49 3.59 7.54
N ALA A 357 17.49 4.28 8.06
CA ALA A 357 18.88 3.87 7.96
C ALA A 357 19.50 3.69 9.34
N LYS A 358 20.47 2.78 9.44
CA LYS A 358 21.15 2.45 10.68
C LYS A 358 22.65 2.65 10.51
N GLY A 359 23.22 3.47 11.38
CA GLY A 359 24.66 3.63 11.55
C GLY A 359 25.20 2.80 12.73
N ALA A 360 26.47 3.04 13.06
CA ALA A 360 27.11 2.48 14.24
C ALA A 360 26.57 3.11 15.53
N SER A 361 26.27 4.41 15.49
CA SER A 361 25.88 5.19 16.68
C SER A 361 24.43 5.68 16.62
N HIS A 362 23.90 5.89 15.41
CA HIS A 362 22.60 6.55 15.24
C HIS A 362 21.63 5.77 14.35
N LEU A 363 20.35 6.10 14.54
CA LEU A 363 19.26 5.82 13.63
C LEU A 363 18.94 7.07 12.83
N TYR A 364 18.57 6.86 11.58
CA TYR A 364 18.15 7.92 10.67
C TYR A 364 16.76 7.60 10.12
N LEU A 365 15.93 8.63 10.01
CA LEU A 365 14.65 8.58 9.33
C LEU A 365 14.63 9.71 8.31
N ALA A 366 14.43 9.35 7.05
CA ALA A 366 14.15 10.32 6.00
C ALA A 366 12.66 10.23 5.65
N GLU A 367 11.99 11.36 5.51
CA GLU A 367 10.57 11.48 5.20
C GLU A 367 10.42 12.44 4.03
N TRP A 368 9.71 12.07 2.98
CA TRP A 368 9.51 12.96 1.85
C TRP A 368 8.14 12.82 1.19
N ASP A 369 7.78 13.91 0.52
CA ASP A 369 6.61 14.04 -0.35
C ASP A 369 6.94 14.99 -1.51
N ALA A 370 5.91 15.57 -2.13
CA ALA A 370 6.07 16.56 -3.18
C ALA A 370 6.58 17.93 -2.67
N ALA A 371 6.43 18.24 -1.38
CA ALA A 371 6.83 19.50 -0.78
C ALA A 371 8.31 19.48 -0.34
N GLY A 372 8.87 18.32 -0.01
CA GLY A 372 10.31 18.22 0.24
C GLY A 372 10.75 16.94 0.97
N LEU A 373 11.98 17.00 1.49
CA LEU A 373 12.61 15.95 2.30
C LEU A 373 12.91 16.51 3.69
N GLN A 374 12.50 15.78 4.72
CA GLN A 374 12.90 15.97 6.10
C GLN A 374 13.83 14.82 6.52
N LEU A 375 14.92 15.14 7.21
CA LEU A 375 15.86 14.16 7.75
C LEU A 375 15.94 14.30 9.26
N TRP A 376 15.92 13.15 9.92
CA TRP A 376 15.97 13.01 11.36
C TRP A 376 17.11 12.07 11.74
N ARG A 377 17.84 12.38 12.81
CA ARG A 377 18.90 11.56 13.39
C ARG A 377 18.67 11.40 14.88
N GLY A 378 18.83 10.19 15.40
CA GLY A 378 18.85 10.00 16.84
C GLY A 378 19.06 8.55 17.25
N ARG A 379 18.36 8.10 18.29
CA ARG A 379 18.63 6.82 18.96
C ARG A 379 17.40 6.21 19.61
N LEU A 380 17.54 4.94 19.99
CA LEU A 380 16.56 4.27 20.83
C LEU A 380 16.68 4.76 22.26
N ILE A 381 15.54 4.98 22.92
CA ILE A 381 15.46 5.36 24.33
C ILE A 381 14.47 4.46 25.07
N ALA A 382 14.75 4.21 26.35
CA ALA A 382 13.93 3.35 27.20
C ALA A 382 12.66 4.08 27.64
N ALA A 383 11.50 3.40 27.61
CA ALA A 383 10.18 3.98 27.93
C ALA A 383 10.08 4.71 29.29
N GLN A 384 11.00 4.46 30.23
CA GLN A 384 11.09 5.13 31.53
C GLN A 384 11.19 6.66 31.43
N PHE A 385 11.68 7.21 30.30
CA PHE A 385 11.72 8.65 30.09
C PHE A 385 10.33 9.30 30.20
N THR A 386 9.26 8.56 29.89
CA THR A 386 7.88 9.07 29.96
C THR A 386 7.48 9.53 31.36
N ASN A 387 8.15 9.04 32.42
CA ASN A 387 7.91 9.46 33.80
C ASN A 387 8.29 10.93 34.08
N SER A 388 9.14 11.53 33.24
CA SER A 388 9.50 12.95 33.38
C SER A 388 8.49 13.89 32.72
N TRP A 389 7.48 13.35 32.01
CA TRP A 389 6.52 14.14 31.27
C TRP A 389 5.28 14.47 32.10
N HIS A 390 4.90 15.74 32.11
CA HIS A 390 3.77 16.26 32.87
C HIS A 390 2.98 17.27 32.04
N GLN A 391 1.68 17.38 32.30
CA GLN A 391 0.89 18.50 31.77
C GLN A 391 1.33 19.78 32.49
N GLN A 392 1.52 20.86 31.73
CA GLN A 392 1.58 22.18 32.37
C GLN A 392 0.22 22.46 33.01
N PRO A 393 0.20 22.98 34.25
CA PRO A 393 -1.03 23.38 34.94
C PRO A 393 -1.76 24.51 34.21
#